data_AF-A0A662RR74-F1
#
_entry.id   AF-A0A662RR74-F1
#
_cell.length_a   1.000
_cell.length_b   1.000
_cell.length_c   1.000
_cell.angle_alpha   90.00
_cell.angle_beta   90.00
_cell.angle_gamma   90.00
#
_symmetry.space_group_name_H-M   'P 1'
#
loop_
_entity.id
_entity.type
_entity.pdbx_description
1 polymer ?
#
loop_
_entity_poly.entity_id
_entity_poly.type
_entity_poly.pdbx_seq_one_letter_code
_entity_poly.pdbx_strand_id
1 'polypeptide(L)'
;DAPDRVTVAGRDTKKLKLHITAPYDAPEGTYKGILHLDAGKAGKANVVISVVVIWPVDFNISSSSPYFSYPPLSIDFGSLQLKERGYEQRRLNLTLTEYYRYKPVRNLRLLTEGEYSNWLKDRHDFALIPPGESRNITIVIQPGLEAVPKHYSWTYYLSAREISAKRVQIRAKIVPLNIPEMIKYLDAFRESQLHRSYPSSEYIISNGTELLQDIERSEIGVEDWRKIPVLIRATLSLLDALNNSIMHSANRDYDHAVENLLAASVSTSTIDSNSLLNNDRIFGYASKIAASADRTTREVAREEAKMLELRAWSVKKAVEHARDDISKLKEDENVLESALCYQHAATLYGLLNERQKRQECIYEKSKMMDWHDELVSDATDLRIRAEGIISDSRERDLVRLWNRYLLLNPYNYDTFSASYETAARYFERASDKYRLAGESFLYRDTISELKELEAERSSIISLFFISCILYAIIFLYALNRIVCGTMAYLKDTYEREIGDIMV
;
A
#
# COMPACT_ATOMS: atom_id res chain seq x y z
N ASP A 1 -13.70 65.43 55.83
CA ASP A 1 -14.26 66.78 56.06
C ASP A 1 -15.73 66.75 56.45
N ALA A 2 -16.08 67.54 57.46
CA ALA A 2 -17.43 67.75 57.97
C ALA A 2 -17.67 69.28 58.07
N PRO A 3 -18.92 69.76 57.94
CA PRO A 3 -19.21 71.19 58.17
C PRO A 3 -18.98 71.58 59.63
N ASP A 4 -18.17 72.62 59.87
CA ASP A 4 -17.75 73.08 61.20
C ASP A 4 -18.89 73.55 62.10
N ARG A 5 -20.02 73.99 61.51
CA ARG A 5 -21.18 74.46 62.27
C ARG A 5 -22.48 74.17 61.53
N VAL A 6 -23.41 73.50 62.23
CA VAL A 6 -24.73 73.17 61.70
C VAL A 6 -25.80 73.61 62.69
N THR A 7 -26.68 74.52 62.26
CA THR A 7 -27.86 74.92 63.06
C THR A 7 -29.00 73.94 62.80
N VAL A 8 -29.64 73.46 63.88
CA VAL A 8 -30.81 72.59 63.88
C VAL A 8 -31.87 73.23 64.79
N ALA A 9 -33.09 73.41 64.29
CA ALA A 9 -34.19 73.97 65.08
C ALA A 9 -34.71 72.94 66.11
N GLY A 10 -35.39 73.42 67.16
CA GLY A 10 -35.91 72.54 68.22
C GLY A 10 -36.88 71.48 67.66
N ARG A 11 -36.62 70.20 67.99
CA ARG A 11 -37.32 68.99 67.48
C ARG A 11 -37.09 68.66 65.99
N ASP A 12 -36.21 69.36 65.30
CA ASP A 12 -35.91 69.10 63.90
C ASP A 12 -34.72 68.14 63.73
N THR A 13 -34.60 67.49 62.57
CA THR A 13 -33.50 66.54 62.29
C THR A 13 -32.71 66.96 61.05
N LYS A 14 -31.38 66.99 61.13
CA LYS A 14 -30.52 67.36 60.01
C LYS A 14 -29.49 66.27 59.71
N LYS A 15 -29.36 65.90 58.43
CA LYS A 15 -28.37 64.93 57.95
C LYS A 15 -27.03 65.63 57.72
N LEU A 16 -25.97 65.09 58.29
CA LEU A 16 -24.60 65.55 58.08
C LEU A 16 -23.91 64.65 57.04
N LYS A 17 -23.38 65.23 55.98
CA LYS A 17 -22.59 64.50 54.98
C LYS A 17 -21.12 64.61 55.33
N LEU A 18 -20.45 63.47 55.42
CA LEU A 18 -19.02 63.37 55.68
C LEU A 18 -18.32 63.05 54.36
N HIS A 19 -17.29 63.82 54.02
CA HIS A 19 -16.38 63.47 52.93
C HIS A 19 -15.18 62.73 53.51
N ILE A 20 -14.95 61.50 53.05
CA ILE A 20 -13.81 60.68 53.45
C ILE A 20 -12.88 60.61 52.25
N THR A 21 -11.66 61.10 52.42
CA THR A 21 -10.62 61.05 51.39
C THR A 21 -9.52 60.14 51.88
N ALA A 22 -9.18 59.11 51.10
CA ALA A 22 -8.01 58.27 51.35
C ALA A 22 -6.93 58.66 50.33
N PRO A 23 -5.68 58.92 50.75
CA PRO A 23 -4.59 59.12 49.82
C PRO A 23 -4.29 57.83 49.05
N TYR A 24 -3.71 57.95 47.85
CA TYR A 24 -3.50 56.81 46.94
C TYR A 24 -2.50 55.77 47.46
N ASP A 25 -1.74 56.11 48.51
CA ASP A 25 -0.74 55.28 49.18
C ASP A 25 -1.19 54.84 50.58
N ALA A 26 -2.46 55.10 50.96
CA ALA A 26 -2.98 54.70 52.26
C ALA A 26 -2.80 53.20 52.49
N PRO A 27 -2.17 52.75 53.59
CA PRO A 27 -2.04 51.32 53.86
C PRO A 27 -3.40 50.66 54.05
N GLU A 28 -3.50 49.36 53.79
CA GLU A 28 -4.72 48.64 54.14
C GLU A 28 -4.92 48.56 55.64
N GLY A 29 -6.17 48.58 56.06
CA GLY A 29 -6.51 48.44 57.45
C GLY A 29 -7.83 49.11 57.81
N THR A 30 -8.17 48.99 59.08
CA THR A 30 -9.31 49.69 59.67
C THR A 30 -8.82 50.94 60.37
N TYR A 31 -9.18 52.09 59.82
CA TYR A 31 -8.91 53.40 60.40
C TYR A 31 -10.11 53.84 61.22
N LYS A 32 -9.84 54.39 62.41
CA LYS A 32 -10.86 54.92 63.30
C LYS A 32 -10.71 56.43 63.39
N GLY A 33 -11.78 57.14 63.04
CA GLY A 33 -11.94 58.57 63.31
C GLY A 33 -12.98 58.77 64.40
N ILE A 34 -12.85 59.85 65.18
CA ILE A 34 -13.86 60.26 66.16
C ILE A 34 -14.46 61.57 65.66
N LEU A 35 -15.77 61.56 65.41
CA LEU A 35 -16.53 62.79 65.17
C LEU A 35 -17.02 63.31 66.52
N HIS A 36 -16.50 64.46 66.92
CA HIS A 36 -16.93 65.18 68.10
C HIS A 36 -18.13 66.07 67.76
N LEU A 37 -19.26 65.83 68.42
CA LEU A 37 -20.47 66.64 68.31
C LEU A 37 -20.61 67.46 69.59
N ASP A 38 -20.50 68.78 69.48
CA ASP A 38 -20.75 69.71 70.58
C ASP A 38 -22.02 70.51 70.30
N ALA A 39 -23.10 70.20 71.04
CA ALA A 39 -24.39 70.90 70.93
C ALA A 39 -24.53 72.02 71.97
N GLY A 40 -23.42 72.52 72.53
CA GLY A 40 -23.42 73.55 73.56
C GLY A 40 -24.09 73.09 74.85
N LYS A 41 -25.16 73.79 75.28
CA LYS A 41 -25.89 73.47 76.52
C LYS A 41 -26.62 72.12 76.49
N ALA A 42 -26.86 71.55 75.30
CA ALA A 42 -27.57 70.28 75.14
C ALA A 42 -26.67 69.04 75.34
N GLY A 43 -25.35 69.22 75.48
CA GLY A 43 -24.39 68.15 75.74
C GLY A 43 -23.42 67.91 74.58
N LYS A 44 -22.49 66.98 74.82
CA LYS A 44 -21.48 66.54 73.84
C LYS A 44 -21.60 65.04 73.60
N ALA A 45 -21.35 64.62 72.37
CA ALA A 45 -21.34 63.21 72.00
C ALA A 45 -20.16 62.92 71.07
N ASN A 46 -19.64 61.69 71.14
CA ASN A 46 -18.60 61.20 70.25
C ASN A 46 -19.17 60.08 69.39
N VAL A 47 -19.00 60.17 68.08
CA VAL A 47 -19.36 59.10 67.15
C VAL A 47 -18.07 58.53 66.57
N VAL A 48 -17.85 57.23 66.76
CA VAL A 48 -16.70 56.53 66.17
C VAL A 48 -17.04 56.16 64.73
N ILE A 49 -16.25 56.66 63.79
CA ILE A 49 -16.32 56.31 62.37
C ILE A 49 -15.22 55.30 62.11
N SER A 50 -15.57 54.13 61.58
CA SER A 50 -14.59 53.14 61.12
C SER A 50 -14.58 53.10 59.60
N VAL A 51 -13.41 53.32 59.01
CA VAL A 51 -13.17 53.26 57.56
C VAL A 51 -12.25 52.08 57.29
N VAL A 52 -12.66 51.18 56.40
CA VAL A 52 -11.83 50.04 55.99
C VAL A 52 -11.29 50.33 54.60
N VAL A 53 -9.96 50.44 54.48
CA VAL A 53 -9.27 50.59 53.20
C VAL A 53 -8.85 49.21 52.72
N ILE A 54 -9.32 48.83 51.52
CA ILE A 54 -9.00 47.57 50.86
C ILE A 54 -8.54 47.92 49.43
N TRP A 55 -7.32 47.53 49.07
CA TRP A 55 -6.82 47.68 47.71
C TRP A 55 -7.28 46.51 46.84
N PRO A 56 -7.72 46.79 45.60
CA PRO A 56 -8.09 45.74 44.67
C PRO A 56 -6.84 44.96 44.23
N VAL A 57 -7.02 43.67 43.98
CA VAL A 57 -6.02 42.81 43.34
C VAL A 57 -6.63 42.31 42.04
N ASP A 58 -5.89 42.42 40.94
CA ASP A 58 -6.28 41.84 39.66
C ASP A 58 -5.06 41.54 38.79
N PHE A 59 -5.22 40.70 37.76
CA PHE A 59 -4.20 40.46 36.73
C PHE A 59 -4.76 40.48 35.32
N ASN A 60 -3.96 40.93 34.37
CA ASN A 60 -4.25 40.82 32.94
C ASN A 60 -3.68 39.53 32.36
N ILE A 61 -4.39 38.96 31.39
CA ILE A 61 -4.00 37.75 30.67
C ILE A 61 -3.66 38.14 29.24
N SER A 62 -2.48 37.78 28.79
CA SER A 62 -2.05 37.97 27.40
C SER A 62 -1.30 36.74 26.90
N SER A 63 -1.19 36.60 25.59
CA SER A 63 -0.33 35.61 24.95
C SER A 63 0.09 36.14 23.58
N SER A 64 1.29 35.78 23.14
CA SER A 64 1.78 36.02 21.77
C SER A 64 1.42 34.87 20.81
N SER A 65 0.73 33.85 21.30
CA SER A 65 0.40 32.66 20.52
C SER A 65 -0.71 32.91 19.49
N PRO A 66 -0.62 32.31 18.29
CA PRO A 66 -1.69 32.39 17.29
C PRO A 66 -3.00 31.75 17.74
N TYR A 67 -2.97 30.89 18.77
CA TYR A 67 -4.17 30.24 19.31
C TYR A 67 -4.97 31.14 20.24
N PHE A 68 -4.43 32.28 20.67
CA PHE A 68 -5.04 33.14 21.67
C PHE A 68 -5.77 34.32 21.03
N SER A 69 -7.01 34.55 21.46
CA SER A 69 -7.79 35.73 21.06
C SER A 69 -8.43 36.40 22.28
N TYR A 70 -8.50 37.73 22.21
CA TYR A 70 -9.12 38.57 23.23
C TYR A 70 -9.50 39.92 22.59
N PRO A 71 -10.72 40.47 22.81
CA PRO A 71 -11.88 39.92 23.54
C PRO A 71 -12.92 39.21 22.63
N PRO A 72 -13.66 38.18 23.10
CA PRO A 72 -13.60 37.55 24.43
C PRO A 72 -12.36 36.66 24.59
N LEU A 73 -11.99 36.37 25.84
CA LEU A 73 -10.84 35.54 26.18
C LEU A 73 -11.05 34.09 25.71
N SER A 74 -10.39 33.71 24.63
CA SER A 74 -10.50 32.35 24.08
C SER A 74 -9.19 31.82 23.50
N ILE A 75 -9.04 30.50 23.59
CA ILE A 75 -7.92 29.72 23.09
C ILE A 75 -8.49 28.70 22.11
N ASP A 76 -8.05 28.74 20.86
CA ASP A 76 -8.41 27.73 19.88
C ASP A 76 -7.14 26.98 19.44
N PHE A 77 -6.99 25.75 19.91
CA PHE A 77 -5.88 24.89 19.51
C PHE A 77 -6.03 24.37 18.08
N GLY A 78 -7.16 24.61 17.41
CA GLY A 78 -7.45 24.13 16.06
C GLY A 78 -7.56 22.61 15.99
N SER A 79 -7.27 22.07 14.81
CA SER A 79 -7.31 20.63 14.54
C SER A 79 -6.11 19.89 15.14
N LEU A 80 -6.37 18.94 16.03
CA LEU A 80 -5.42 17.97 16.55
C LEU A 80 -5.58 16.66 15.78
N GLN A 81 -4.58 16.37 14.96
CA GLN A 81 -4.62 15.28 13.98
C GLN A 81 -3.97 14.01 14.54
N LEU A 82 -4.46 12.84 14.10
CA LEU A 82 -3.89 11.55 14.48
C LEU A 82 -2.60 11.29 13.70
N LYS A 83 -1.49 11.05 14.41
CA LYS A 83 -0.19 10.65 13.86
C LYS A 83 0.19 9.24 14.35
N GLU A 84 1.31 8.71 13.88
CA GLU A 84 1.82 7.37 14.25
C GLU A 84 1.88 7.12 15.76
N ARG A 85 2.24 8.14 16.55
CA ARG A 85 2.39 8.04 18.02
C ARG A 85 1.17 8.54 18.82
N GLY A 86 0.02 8.67 18.15
CA GLY A 86 -1.21 9.22 18.72
C GLY A 86 -1.51 10.64 18.25
N TYR A 87 -2.48 11.30 18.90
CA TYR A 87 -2.88 12.65 18.53
C TYR A 87 -1.79 13.69 18.77
N GLU A 88 -1.77 14.72 17.92
CA GLU A 88 -0.92 15.90 18.11
C GLU A 88 -1.13 16.52 19.50
N GLN A 89 -0.02 16.94 20.11
CA GLN A 89 -0.02 17.71 21.34
C GLN A 89 0.34 19.15 21.03
N ARG A 90 -0.42 20.10 21.59
CA ARG A 90 -0.14 21.53 21.45
C ARG A 90 0.05 22.16 22.82
N ARG A 91 0.90 23.18 22.87
CA ARG A 91 1.21 23.92 24.09
C ARG A 91 1.04 25.41 23.84
N LEU A 92 0.51 26.10 24.83
CA LEU A 92 0.29 27.53 24.85
C LEU A 92 0.89 28.11 26.13
N ASN A 93 1.61 29.22 26.00
CA ASN A 93 2.03 30.00 27.17
C ASN A 93 1.11 31.21 27.33
N LEU A 94 0.47 31.33 28.49
CA LEU A 94 -0.26 32.51 28.93
C LEU A 94 0.61 33.33 29.87
N THR A 95 0.69 34.63 29.63
CA THR A 95 1.36 35.58 30.52
C THR A 95 0.32 36.25 31.39
N LEU A 96 0.47 36.08 32.71
CA LEU A 96 -0.31 36.76 33.72
C LEU A 96 0.48 37.94 34.25
N THR A 97 -0.07 39.15 34.17
CA THR A 97 0.59 40.37 34.66
C THR A 97 -0.27 41.00 35.74
N GLU A 98 0.31 41.27 36.90
CA GLU A 98 -0.40 41.97 37.97
C GLU A 98 -0.72 43.42 37.55
N TYR A 99 -1.96 43.86 37.80
CA TYR A 99 -2.50 45.08 37.18
C TYR A 99 -2.27 46.35 38.01
N TYR A 100 -2.43 46.28 39.34
CA TYR A 100 -2.47 47.47 40.21
C TYR A 100 -1.11 47.86 40.80
N ARG A 101 -0.08 47.04 40.63
CA ARG A 101 1.30 47.24 41.08
C ARG A 101 1.48 47.39 42.59
N TYR A 102 0.46 46.99 43.35
CA TYR A 102 0.42 47.19 44.79
C TYR A 102 0.54 45.88 45.59
N LYS A 103 -0.22 44.85 45.18
CA LYS A 103 -0.34 43.59 45.91
C LYS A 103 0.02 42.40 45.02
N PRO A 104 0.77 41.41 45.54
CA PRO A 104 1.06 40.21 44.77
C PRO A 104 -0.19 39.35 44.60
N VAL A 105 -0.34 38.75 43.42
CA VAL A 105 -1.37 37.73 43.19
C VAL A 105 -0.91 36.41 43.81
N ARG A 106 -1.70 35.84 44.71
CA ARG A 106 -1.36 34.60 45.45
C ARG A 106 -2.39 33.50 45.23
N ASN A 107 -1.92 32.25 45.36
CA ASN A 107 -2.74 31.04 45.25
C ASN A 107 -3.54 31.01 43.96
N LEU A 108 -2.83 31.08 42.84
CA LEU A 108 -3.45 30.89 41.54
C LEU A 108 -4.07 29.48 41.49
N ARG A 109 -5.34 29.41 41.10
CA ARG A 109 -6.09 28.16 40.95
C ARG A 109 -6.63 28.08 39.55
N LEU A 110 -6.39 26.92 38.94
CA LEU A 110 -6.84 26.60 37.60
C LEU A 110 -7.85 25.46 37.73
N LEU A 111 -9.06 25.69 37.22
CA LEU A 111 -10.13 24.70 37.21
C LEU A 111 -10.64 24.56 35.78
N THR A 112 -10.83 23.33 35.31
CA THR A 112 -11.35 23.03 33.99
C THR A 112 -12.69 22.32 34.10
N GLU A 113 -13.68 22.80 33.36
CA GLU A 113 -14.99 22.16 33.19
C GLU A 113 -15.18 21.75 31.73
N GLY A 114 -15.58 20.51 31.49
CA GLY A 114 -15.86 19.95 30.17
C GLY A 114 -15.56 18.45 30.08
N GLU A 115 -15.94 17.84 28.96
CA GLU A 115 -15.70 16.42 28.66
C GLU A 115 -14.20 16.16 28.51
N TYR A 116 -13.67 15.08 29.10
CA TYR A 116 -12.23 14.77 29.09
C TYR A 116 -11.33 15.94 29.55
N SER A 117 -11.71 16.61 30.63
CA SER A 117 -10.92 17.72 31.22
C SER A 117 -9.47 17.32 31.55
N ASN A 118 -9.20 16.03 31.76
CA ASN A 118 -7.88 15.45 31.95
C ASN A 118 -6.93 15.58 30.74
N TRP A 119 -7.44 15.89 29.55
CA TRP A 119 -6.61 16.17 28.37
C TRP A 119 -5.91 17.54 28.46
N LEU A 120 -6.46 18.47 29.23
CA LEU A 120 -5.86 19.77 29.48
C LEU A 120 -4.98 19.67 30.73
N LYS A 121 -3.68 19.92 30.55
CA LYS A 121 -2.69 19.95 31.62
C LYS A 121 -2.08 21.32 31.73
N ASP A 122 -2.09 21.87 32.93
CA ASP A 122 -1.43 23.11 33.26
C ASP A 122 -0.10 22.87 33.99
N ARG A 123 0.86 23.76 33.75
CA ARG A 123 2.15 23.77 34.43
C ARG A 123 2.53 25.20 34.75
N HIS A 124 2.88 25.43 36.02
CA HIS A 124 3.43 26.68 36.51
C HIS A 124 4.40 26.38 37.66
N ASP A 125 5.44 27.19 37.78
CA ASP A 125 6.57 27.00 38.71
C ASP A 125 6.70 28.14 39.75
N PHE A 126 5.68 28.98 39.85
CA PHE A 126 5.67 30.14 40.74
C PHE A 126 4.55 30.05 41.80
N ALA A 127 4.85 30.53 43.01
CA ALA A 127 3.87 30.58 44.11
C ALA A 127 3.01 31.86 44.10
N LEU A 128 3.55 32.96 43.54
CA LEU A 128 2.89 34.26 43.47
C LEU A 128 3.40 35.07 42.27
N ILE A 129 2.62 36.07 41.86
CA ILE A 129 3.00 37.10 40.88
C ILE A 129 3.29 38.37 41.66
N PRO A 130 4.54 38.88 41.69
CA PRO A 130 4.85 40.11 42.40
C PRO A 130 4.12 41.33 41.81
N PRO A 131 3.95 42.41 42.59
CA PRO A 131 3.29 43.62 42.10
C PRO A 131 4.00 44.18 40.86
N GLY A 132 3.23 44.41 39.80
CA GLY A 132 3.73 44.93 38.51
C GLY A 132 4.57 43.97 37.68
N GLU A 133 4.81 42.74 38.16
CA GLU A 133 5.53 41.71 37.41
C GLU A 133 4.58 40.80 36.62
N SER A 134 5.17 40.03 35.70
CA SER A 134 4.49 39.02 34.91
C SER A 134 5.04 37.61 35.19
N ARG A 135 4.17 36.61 35.14
CA ARG A 135 4.54 35.18 35.22
C ARG A 135 3.84 34.40 34.11
N ASN A 136 4.44 33.29 33.69
CA ASN A 136 3.95 32.49 32.57
C ASN A 136 3.38 31.16 33.05
N ILE A 137 2.27 30.75 32.45
CA ILE A 137 1.65 29.44 32.66
C ILE A 137 1.61 28.73 31.32
N THR A 138 1.99 27.46 31.32
CA THR A 138 1.87 26.62 30.13
C THR A 138 0.61 25.77 30.23
N ILE A 139 -0.26 25.86 29.23
CA ILE A 139 -1.40 24.96 29.01
C ILE A 139 -1.03 24.01 27.89
N VAL A 140 -1.14 22.71 28.13
CA VAL A 140 -0.88 21.66 27.14
C VAL A 140 -2.16 20.87 26.91
N ILE A 141 -2.53 20.67 25.66
CA ILE A 141 -3.60 19.75 25.27
C ILE A 141 -3.00 18.43 24.79
N GLN A 142 -3.45 17.32 25.39
CA GLN A 142 -3.00 15.96 25.09
C GLN A 142 -4.22 15.03 24.99
N PRO A 143 -4.85 14.92 23.81
CA PRO A 143 -5.95 13.98 23.60
C PRO A 143 -5.48 12.54 23.73
N GLY A 144 -6.32 11.70 24.34
CA GLY A 144 -6.13 10.25 24.37
C GLY A 144 -6.64 9.56 23.10
N LEU A 145 -6.34 8.26 22.96
CA LEU A 145 -6.79 7.47 21.80
C LEU A 145 -8.29 7.14 21.85
N GLU A 146 -8.92 7.31 23.01
CA GLU A 146 -10.37 7.23 23.21
C GLU A 146 -11.14 8.41 22.60
N ALA A 147 -10.43 9.42 22.05
CA ALA A 147 -11.05 10.62 21.52
C ALA A 147 -11.96 10.35 20.32
N VAL A 148 -13.23 10.74 20.44
CA VAL A 148 -14.18 10.70 19.32
C VAL A 148 -13.97 11.93 18.43
N PRO A 149 -13.95 11.79 17.09
CA PRO A 149 -13.85 12.91 16.16
C PRO A 149 -15.03 13.91 16.28
N LYS A 150 -14.79 15.07 16.89
CA LYS A 150 -15.72 16.20 17.00
C LYS A 150 -14.99 17.47 17.47
N HIS A 151 -15.73 18.58 17.56
CA HIS A 151 -15.28 19.78 18.25
C HIS A 151 -15.48 19.62 19.75
N TYR A 152 -14.42 19.86 20.51
CA TYR A 152 -14.44 19.91 21.97
C TYR A 152 -14.32 21.35 22.43
N SER A 153 -15.07 21.70 23.45
CA SER A 153 -15.02 23.00 24.11
C SER A 153 -14.96 22.80 25.61
N TRP A 154 -14.01 23.45 26.25
CA TRP A 154 -13.84 23.49 27.70
C TRP A 154 -13.99 24.91 28.20
N THR A 155 -14.59 25.05 29.38
CA THR A 155 -14.54 26.31 30.12
C THR A 155 -13.45 26.21 31.17
N TYR A 156 -12.48 27.11 31.08
CA TYR A 156 -11.31 27.12 31.93
C TYR A 156 -11.36 28.36 32.83
N TYR A 157 -11.31 28.14 34.15
CA TYR A 157 -11.45 29.20 35.15
C TYR A 157 -10.10 29.47 35.81
N LEU A 158 -9.67 30.72 35.70
CA LEU A 158 -8.44 31.20 36.30
C LEU A 158 -8.79 32.13 37.47
N SER A 159 -8.50 31.69 38.69
CA SER A 159 -8.84 32.43 39.92
C SER A 159 -7.64 32.57 40.85
N ALA A 160 -7.71 33.50 41.80
CA ALA A 160 -6.70 33.67 42.84
C ALA A 160 -7.37 34.02 44.18
N ARG A 161 -6.62 34.06 45.28
CA ARG A 161 -7.16 34.25 46.65
C ARG A 161 -8.09 35.46 46.82
N GLU A 162 -7.89 36.52 46.03
CA GLU A 162 -8.62 37.79 46.09
C GLU A 162 -9.23 38.19 44.74
N ILE A 163 -9.22 37.27 43.75
CA ILE A 163 -9.64 37.55 42.37
C ILE A 163 -10.71 36.55 41.96
N SER A 164 -11.86 37.05 41.50
CA SER A 164 -12.92 36.22 40.95
C SER A 164 -12.45 35.44 39.72
N ALA A 165 -13.05 34.28 39.49
CA ALA A 165 -12.65 33.40 38.40
C ALA A 165 -12.84 34.09 37.03
N LYS A 166 -11.74 34.30 36.30
CA LYS A 166 -11.76 34.73 34.90
C LYS A 166 -12.02 33.53 34.00
N ARG A 167 -13.04 33.64 33.15
CA ARG A 167 -13.46 32.58 32.23
C ARG A 167 -12.66 32.64 30.93
N VAL A 168 -12.03 31.53 30.56
CA VAL A 168 -11.33 31.33 29.29
C VAL A 168 -12.06 30.21 28.54
N GLN A 169 -12.47 30.46 27.31
CA GLN A 169 -12.99 29.41 26.44
C GLN A 169 -11.85 28.69 25.75
N ILE A 170 -11.73 27.37 25.89
CA ILE A 170 -10.72 26.56 25.18
C ILE A 170 -11.44 25.67 24.18
N ARG A 171 -10.99 25.66 22.92
CA ARG A 171 -11.54 24.84 21.84
C ARG A 171 -10.43 24.02 21.18
N ALA A 172 -10.80 22.82 20.74
CA ALA A 172 -9.96 22.00 19.88
C ALA A 172 -10.85 21.07 19.05
N LYS A 173 -10.36 20.67 17.87
CA LYS A 173 -11.03 19.72 16.99
C LYS A 173 -10.21 18.45 16.89
N ILE A 174 -10.81 17.30 17.15
CA ILE A 174 -10.13 16.00 17.00
C ILE A 174 -10.36 15.49 15.57
N VAL A 175 -9.28 15.19 14.87
CA VAL A 175 -9.30 14.70 13.48
C VAL A 175 -8.57 13.35 13.41
N PRO A 176 -9.24 12.24 13.05
CA PRO A 176 -8.68 10.88 13.06
C PRO A 176 -7.73 10.59 11.88
N LEU A 177 -7.24 11.63 11.21
CA LEU A 177 -6.45 11.56 9.98
C LEU A 177 -5.29 12.55 10.05
N ASN A 178 -4.16 12.17 9.47
CA ASN A 178 -3.06 13.09 9.18
C ASN A 178 -3.31 13.78 7.84
N ILE A 179 -4.05 14.89 7.84
CA ILE A 179 -4.50 15.59 6.63
C ILE A 179 -3.31 16.02 5.73
N PRO A 180 -2.26 16.68 6.23
CA PRO A 180 -1.12 17.09 5.40
C PRO A 180 -0.42 15.92 4.71
N GLU A 181 -0.29 14.79 5.39
CA GLU A 181 0.32 13.59 4.83
C GLU A 181 -0.56 12.96 3.74
N MET A 182 -1.88 12.88 3.97
CA MET A 182 -2.82 12.35 2.98
C MET A 182 -2.88 13.24 1.73
N ILE A 183 -2.86 14.57 1.87
CA ILE A 183 -2.77 15.50 0.74
C ILE A 183 -1.46 15.27 -0.03
N LYS A 184 -0.33 15.15 0.66
CA LYS A 184 0.96 14.85 0.02
C LYS A 184 0.93 13.55 -0.78
N TYR A 185 0.28 12.50 -0.27
CA TYR A 185 0.12 11.25 -1.02
C TYR A 185 -0.77 11.41 -2.25
N LEU A 186 -1.88 12.13 -2.15
CA LEU A 186 -2.72 12.44 -3.31
C LEU A 186 -1.95 13.21 -4.38
N ASP A 187 -1.21 14.25 -3.97
CA ASP A 187 -0.42 15.08 -4.89
C ASP A 187 0.69 14.29 -5.60
N ALA A 188 1.29 13.29 -4.94
CA ALA A 188 2.31 12.43 -5.55
C ALA A 188 1.79 11.66 -6.77
N PHE A 189 0.49 11.35 -6.85
CA PHE A 189 -0.10 10.68 -8.01
C PHE A 189 -0.15 11.57 -9.26
N ARG A 190 -0.02 12.89 -9.16
CA ARG A 190 0.04 13.77 -10.35
C ARG A 190 1.27 13.52 -11.22
N GLU A 191 2.34 13.00 -10.64
CA GLU A 191 3.57 12.66 -11.37
C GLU A 191 3.56 11.21 -11.90
N SER A 192 2.57 10.41 -11.51
CA SER A 192 2.47 8.98 -11.80
C SER A 192 2.08 8.66 -13.25
N GLN A 193 2.31 7.40 -13.65
CA GLN A 193 1.92 6.93 -14.99
C GLN A 193 0.39 6.91 -15.15
N LEU A 194 -0.35 6.63 -14.08
CA LEU A 194 -1.81 6.73 -14.07
C LEU A 194 -2.30 8.11 -14.52
N HIS A 195 -1.74 9.19 -13.97
CA HIS A 195 -2.19 10.54 -14.31
C HIS A 195 -1.86 10.91 -15.76
N ARG A 196 -0.71 10.47 -16.28
CA ARG A 196 -0.29 10.71 -17.66
C ARG A 196 -1.19 9.98 -18.67
N SER A 197 -1.51 8.71 -18.37
CA SER A 197 -2.35 7.88 -19.25
C SER A 197 -3.84 8.22 -19.11
N TYR A 198 -4.30 8.58 -17.91
CA TYR A 198 -5.70 8.85 -17.59
C TYR A 198 -5.84 10.17 -16.82
N PRO A 199 -5.91 11.32 -17.53
CA PRO A 199 -6.12 12.63 -16.91
C PRO A 199 -7.42 12.73 -16.11
N SER A 200 -8.38 11.81 -16.32
CA SER A 200 -9.60 11.69 -15.50
C SER A 200 -9.30 11.45 -14.02
N SER A 201 -8.15 10.87 -13.69
CA SER A 201 -7.66 10.70 -12.31
C SER A 201 -7.44 12.03 -11.57
N GLU A 202 -7.22 13.17 -12.26
CA GLU A 202 -7.08 14.49 -11.61
C GLU A 202 -8.33 14.88 -10.84
N TYR A 203 -9.52 14.49 -11.31
CA TYR A 203 -10.76 14.75 -10.59
C TYR A 203 -10.81 14.00 -9.26
N ILE A 204 -10.21 12.80 -9.18
CA ILE A 204 -10.11 12.04 -7.93
C ILE A 204 -9.15 12.76 -6.97
N ILE A 205 -7.97 13.16 -7.47
CA ILE A 205 -6.91 13.81 -6.68
C ILE A 205 -7.37 15.19 -6.16
N SER A 206 -7.88 16.04 -7.04
CA SER A 206 -8.33 17.40 -6.71
C SER A 206 -9.50 17.39 -5.74
N ASN A 207 -10.57 16.61 -6.00
CA ASN A 207 -11.70 16.52 -5.08
C ASN A 207 -11.31 15.86 -3.75
N GLY A 208 -10.37 14.89 -3.73
CA GLY A 208 -9.84 14.32 -2.49
C GLY A 208 -9.09 15.35 -1.65
N THR A 209 -8.29 16.21 -2.29
CA THR A 209 -7.55 17.29 -1.64
C THR A 209 -8.49 18.35 -1.09
N GLU A 210 -9.45 18.80 -1.89
CA GLU A 210 -10.48 19.77 -1.47
C GLU A 210 -11.32 19.23 -0.31
N LEU A 211 -11.73 17.95 -0.38
CA LEU A 211 -12.45 17.29 0.70
C LEU A 211 -11.66 17.32 2.01
N LEU A 212 -10.36 16.99 1.98
CA LEU A 212 -9.50 17.03 3.16
C LEU A 212 -9.32 18.46 3.72
N GLN A 213 -9.18 19.48 2.86
CA GLN A 213 -9.08 20.87 3.28
C GLN A 213 -10.39 21.41 3.88
N ASP A 214 -11.53 21.06 3.29
CA ASP A 214 -12.84 21.48 3.80
C ASP A 214 -13.21 20.76 5.09
N ILE A 215 -12.81 19.49 5.24
CA ILE A 215 -12.92 18.77 6.50
C ILE A 215 -12.15 19.48 7.61
N GLU A 216 -10.99 20.07 7.33
CA GLU A 216 -10.23 20.79 8.36
C GLU A 216 -11.01 22.02 8.86
N ARG A 217 -11.72 22.72 7.96
CA ARG A 217 -12.42 24.00 8.25
C ARG A 217 -13.86 23.84 8.74
N SER A 218 -14.49 22.69 8.48
CA SER A 218 -15.93 22.51 8.70
C SER A 218 -16.27 21.74 9.97
N GLU A 219 -17.50 21.91 10.47
CA GLU A 219 -18.05 21.03 11.50
C GLU A 219 -18.62 19.75 10.89
N ILE A 220 -18.12 18.62 11.38
CA ILE A 220 -18.39 17.29 10.82
C ILE A 220 -19.08 16.44 11.88
N GLY A 221 -20.20 15.84 11.51
CA GLY A 221 -20.93 14.91 12.38
C GLY A 221 -20.15 13.61 12.61
N VAL A 222 -20.45 12.95 13.73
CA VAL A 222 -19.78 11.68 14.11
C VAL A 222 -20.00 10.59 13.06
N GLU A 223 -21.18 10.52 12.44
CA GLU A 223 -21.45 9.52 11.39
C GLU A 223 -20.63 9.74 10.12
N ASP A 224 -20.41 10.99 9.72
CA ASP A 224 -19.57 11.31 8.56
C ASP A 224 -18.09 10.98 8.85
N TRP A 225 -17.64 11.21 10.08
CA TRP A 225 -16.29 10.84 10.52
C TRP A 225 -16.01 9.34 10.52
N ARG A 226 -17.04 8.48 10.57
CA ARG A 226 -16.86 7.03 10.40
C ARG A 226 -16.55 6.67 8.95
N LYS A 227 -17.12 7.42 8.00
CA LYS A 227 -17.01 7.16 6.56
C LYS A 227 -15.79 7.82 5.94
N ILE A 228 -15.47 9.05 6.33
CA ILE A 228 -14.38 9.88 5.76
C ILE A 228 -13.01 9.16 5.75
N PRO A 229 -12.53 8.55 6.86
CA PRO A 229 -11.26 7.83 6.85
C PRO A 229 -11.24 6.63 5.90
N VAL A 230 -12.38 5.92 5.81
CA VAL A 230 -12.55 4.78 4.91
C VAL A 230 -12.55 5.25 3.46
N LEU A 231 -13.29 6.32 3.16
CA LEU A 231 -13.35 6.95 1.84
C LEU A 231 -11.94 7.35 1.37
N ILE A 232 -11.20 8.12 2.18
CA ILE A 232 -9.86 8.60 1.82
C ILE A 232 -8.85 7.46 1.63
N ARG A 233 -8.85 6.46 2.53
CA ARG A 233 -7.97 5.29 2.38
C ARG A 233 -8.30 4.48 1.14
N ALA A 234 -9.59 4.31 0.84
CA ALA A 234 -10.03 3.63 -0.38
C ALA A 234 -9.67 4.43 -1.63
N THR A 235 -9.76 5.77 -1.59
CA THR A 235 -9.30 6.65 -2.70
C THR A 235 -7.80 6.49 -2.96
N LEU A 236 -6.97 6.49 -1.92
CA LEU A 236 -5.53 6.28 -2.07
C LEU A 236 -5.22 4.87 -2.59
N SER A 237 -5.88 3.84 -2.04
CA SER A 237 -5.70 2.45 -2.47
C SER A 237 -6.14 2.24 -3.92
N LEU A 238 -7.21 2.93 -4.36
CA LEU A 238 -7.64 2.91 -5.75
C LEU A 238 -6.57 3.49 -6.68
N LEU A 239 -6.05 4.68 -6.37
CA LEU A 239 -5.04 5.34 -7.21
C LEU A 239 -3.77 4.49 -7.29
N ASP A 240 -3.35 3.89 -6.18
CA ASP A 240 -2.20 2.99 -6.12
C ASP A 240 -2.43 1.74 -6.98
N ALA A 241 -3.55 1.05 -6.79
CA ALA A 241 -3.90 -0.15 -7.54
C ALA A 241 -4.02 0.11 -9.05
N LEU A 242 -4.64 1.21 -9.46
CA LEU A 242 -4.72 1.58 -10.87
C LEU A 242 -3.34 1.89 -11.46
N ASN A 243 -2.49 2.63 -10.73
CA ASN A 243 -1.14 2.92 -11.19
C ASN A 243 -0.28 1.66 -11.30
N ASN A 244 -0.34 0.77 -10.30
CA ASN A 244 0.40 -0.49 -10.30
C ASN A 244 -0.06 -1.40 -11.44
N SER A 245 -1.38 -1.47 -11.72
CA SER A 245 -1.90 -2.22 -12.87
C SER A 245 -1.27 -1.76 -14.19
N ILE A 246 -1.23 -0.45 -14.43
CA ILE A 246 -0.62 0.12 -15.65
C ILE A 246 0.87 -0.23 -15.73
N MET A 247 1.59 -0.17 -14.61
CA MET A 247 3.02 -0.51 -14.55
C MET A 247 3.28 -2.00 -14.80
N HIS A 248 2.49 -2.89 -14.22
CA HIS A 248 2.60 -4.34 -14.44
C HIS A 248 2.24 -4.71 -15.89
N SER A 249 1.18 -4.12 -16.45
CA SER A 249 0.81 -4.29 -17.86
C SER A 249 1.92 -3.86 -18.81
N ALA A 250 2.56 -2.72 -18.55
CA ALA A 250 3.72 -2.24 -19.33
C ALA A 250 4.91 -3.21 -19.28
N ASN A 251 5.08 -3.94 -18.17
CA ASN A 251 6.12 -4.95 -17.98
C ASN A 251 5.72 -6.36 -18.46
N ARG A 252 4.54 -6.51 -19.09
CA ARG A 252 3.95 -7.80 -19.51
C ARG A 252 3.65 -8.77 -18.37
N ASP A 253 3.44 -8.25 -17.17
CA ASP A 253 3.05 -9.00 -15.99
C ASP A 253 1.52 -8.91 -15.81
N TYR A 254 0.80 -9.59 -16.70
CA TYR A 254 -0.65 -9.43 -16.83
C TYR A 254 -1.44 -9.99 -15.64
N ASP A 255 -0.91 -11.03 -14.97
CA ASP A 255 -1.48 -11.60 -13.76
C ASP A 255 -1.63 -10.53 -12.67
N HIS A 256 -0.52 -9.91 -12.28
CA HIS A 256 -0.52 -8.85 -11.26
C HIS A 256 -1.25 -7.60 -11.75
N ALA A 257 -1.24 -7.31 -13.06
CA ALA A 257 -2.02 -6.20 -13.61
C ALA A 257 -3.53 -6.38 -13.38
N VAL A 258 -4.05 -7.59 -13.59
CA VAL A 258 -5.47 -7.92 -13.39
C VAL A 258 -5.82 -8.00 -11.90
N GLU A 259 -4.95 -8.56 -11.06
CA GLU A 259 -5.13 -8.55 -9.60
C GLU A 259 -5.25 -7.13 -9.04
N ASN A 260 -4.41 -6.21 -9.50
CA ASN A 260 -4.50 -4.81 -9.13
C ASN A 260 -5.80 -4.15 -9.64
N LEU A 261 -6.33 -4.51 -10.82
CA LEU A 261 -7.64 -4.02 -11.28
C LEU A 261 -8.80 -4.56 -10.45
N LEU A 262 -8.69 -5.79 -9.95
CA LEU A 262 -9.66 -6.34 -8.99
C LEU A 262 -9.63 -5.55 -7.68
N ALA A 263 -8.44 -5.25 -7.15
CA ALA A 263 -8.28 -4.41 -5.96
C ALA A 263 -8.82 -2.98 -6.17
N ALA A 264 -8.60 -2.41 -7.36
CA ALA A 264 -9.17 -1.13 -7.77
C ALA A 264 -10.71 -1.17 -7.79
N SER A 265 -11.32 -2.24 -8.33
CA SER A 265 -12.77 -2.41 -8.34
C SER A 265 -13.38 -2.47 -6.93
N VAL A 266 -12.73 -3.20 -6.01
CA VAL A 266 -13.14 -3.26 -4.59
C VAL A 266 -13.01 -1.88 -3.93
N SER A 267 -11.93 -1.15 -4.22
CA SER A 267 -11.72 0.21 -3.70
C SER A 267 -12.79 1.17 -4.21
N THR A 268 -13.15 1.10 -5.51
CA THR A 268 -14.24 1.88 -6.10
C THR A 268 -15.59 1.62 -5.44
N SER A 269 -15.95 0.35 -5.19
CA SER A 269 -17.18 0.01 -4.47
C SER A 269 -17.17 0.52 -3.01
N THR A 270 -16.00 0.47 -2.37
CA THR A 270 -15.81 1.00 -1.01
C THR A 270 -15.98 2.52 -0.97
N ILE A 271 -15.46 3.24 -1.96
CA ILE A 271 -15.63 4.69 -2.12
C ILE A 271 -17.10 5.03 -2.30
N ASP A 272 -17.80 4.35 -3.22
CA ASP A 272 -19.21 4.59 -3.49
C ASP A 272 -20.08 4.42 -2.23
N SER A 273 -19.89 3.30 -1.52
CA SER A 273 -20.61 2.98 -0.27
C SER A 273 -20.39 4.01 0.85
N ASN A 274 -19.24 4.70 0.85
CA ASN A 274 -18.86 5.68 1.87
C ASN A 274 -18.98 7.14 1.40
N SER A 275 -19.46 7.37 0.17
CA SER A 275 -19.58 8.71 -0.42
C SER A 275 -20.81 9.49 0.08
N LEU A 276 -21.83 8.79 0.58
CA LEU A 276 -23.06 9.37 1.13
C LEU A 276 -22.79 9.97 2.53
N LEU A 277 -22.44 11.24 2.56
CA LEU A 277 -22.15 12.04 3.76
C LEU A 277 -23.30 13.02 4.03
N ASN A 278 -23.49 13.40 5.29
CA ASN A 278 -24.57 14.33 5.69
C ASN A 278 -24.20 15.80 5.45
N ASN A 279 -22.92 16.15 5.44
CA ASN A 279 -22.47 17.50 5.12
C ASN A 279 -22.49 17.74 3.59
N ASP A 280 -23.39 18.61 3.11
CA ASP A 280 -23.61 18.88 1.68
C ASP A 280 -22.34 19.20 0.87
N ARG A 281 -21.42 20.00 1.44
CA ARG A 281 -20.19 20.39 0.74
C ARG A 281 -19.28 19.19 0.52
N ILE A 282 -19.05 18.43 1.59
CA ILE A 282 -18.15 17.27 1.60
C ILE A 282 -18.77 16.11 0.84
N PHE A 283 -20.09 15.95 0.93
CA PHE A 283 -20.87 15.06 0.08
C PHE A 283 -20.65 15.36 -1.40
N GLY A 284 -20.69 16.64 -1.80
CA GLY A 284 -20.44 17.05 -3.18
C GLY A 284 -19.06 16.61 -3.70
N TYR A 285 -18.01 16.72 -2.87
CA TYR A 285 -16.68 16.21 -3.22
C TYR A 285 -16.64 14.68 -3.25
N ALA A 286 -17.17 14.01 -2.22
CA ALA A 286 -17.17 12.56 -2.10
C ALA A 286 -17.93 11.88 -3.26
N SER A 287 -19.06 12.43 -3.68
CA SER A 287 -19.84 11.94 -4.83
C SER A 287 -19.07 12.10 -6.15
N LYS A 288 -18.36 13.22 -6.34
CA LYS A 288 -17.49 13.42 -7.51
C LYS A 288 -16.31 12.45 -7.52
N ILE A 289 -15.72 12.16 -6.36
CA ILE A 289 -14.69 11.13 -6.21
C ILE A 289 -15.25 9.77 -6.63
N ALA A 290 -16.41 9.37 -6.11
CA ALA A 290 -17.06 8.09 -6.46
C ALA A 290 -17.36 7.97 -7.96
N ALA A 291 -17.96 8.99 -8.57
CA ALA A 291 -18.25 9.01 -9.99
C ALA A 291 -16.98 8.95 -10.86
N SER A 292 -15.93 9.67 -10.46
CA SER A 292 -14.64 9.67 -11.17
C SER A 292 -13.91 8.35 -10.98
N ALA A 293 -13.95 7.76 -9.79
CA ALA A 293 -13.39 6.44 -9.47
C ALA A 293 -14.01 5.34 -10.35
N ASP A 294 -15.35 5.28 -10.43
CA ASP A 294 -16.07 4.34 -11.28
C ASP A 294 -15.71 4.52 -12.76
N ARG A 295 -15.71 5.78 -13.23
CA ARG A 295 -15.35 6.11 -14.60
C ARG A 295 -13.91 5.69 -14.94
N THR A 296 -12.92 6.15 -14.18
CA THR A 296 -11.50 5.85 -14.45
C THR A 296 -11.23 4.35 -14.32
N THR A 297 -11.78 3.66 -13.32
CA THR A 297 -11.63 2.20 -13.17
C THR A 297 -12.17 1.46 -14.39
N ARG A 298 -13.35 1.84 -14.89
CA ARG A 298 -13.94 1.23 -16.09
C ARG A 298 -13.15 1.55 -17.36
N GLU A 299 -12.65 2.78 -17.50
CA GLU A 299 -11.79 3.19 -18.62
C GLU A 299 -10.53 2.30 -18.67
N VAL A 300 -9.79 2.22 -17.58
CA VAL A 300 -8.57 1.39 -17.48
C VAL A 300 -8.89 -0.09 -17.72
N ALA A 301 -9.89 -0.65 -17.03
CA ALA A 301 -10.24 -2.06 -17.16
C ALA A 301 -10.70 -2.42 -18.59
N ARG A 302 -11.39 -1.52 -19.29
CA ARG A 302 -11.83 -1.75 -20.68
C ARG A 302 -10.68 -1.70 -21.67
N GLU A 303 -9.75 -0.77 -21.51
CA GLU A 303 -8.56 -0.72 -22.36
C GLU A 303 -7.67 -1.94 -22.15
N GLU A 304 -7.45 -2.33 -20.90
CA GLU A 304 -6.66 -3.51 -20.54
C GLU A 304 -7.32 -4.80 -21.08
N ALA A 305 -8.64 -4.95 -20.92
CA ALA A 305 -9.38 -6.09 -21.46
C ALA A 305 -9.25 -6.21 -22.99
N LYS A 306 -9.34 -5.09 -23.70
CA LYS A 306 -9.18 -5.07 -25.17
C LYS A 306 -7.76 -5.39 -25.59
N MET A 307 -6.76 -4.88 -24.88
CA MET A 307 -5.36 -5.17 -25.14
C MET A 307 -5.08 -6.66 -24.97
N LEU A 308 -5.58 -7.26 -23.89
CA LEU A 308 -5.47 -8.70 -23.63
C LEU A 308 -6.22 -9.55 -24.67
N GLU A 309 -7.42 -9.14 -25.08
CA GLU A 309 -8.17 -9.82 -26.18
C GLU A 309 -7.37 -9.79 -27.49
N LEU A 310 -6.81 -8.64 -27.86
CA LEU A 310 -5.99 -8.49 -29.06
C LEU A 310 -4.69 -9.30 -28.98
N ARG A 311 -4.03 -9.32 -27.82
CA ARG A 311 -2.84 -10.13 -27.59
C ARG A 311 -3.17 -11.62 -27.71
N ALA A 312 -4.22 -12.08 -27.04
CA ALA A 312 -4.68 -13.46 -27.11
C ALA A 312 -4.94 -13.90 -28.56
N TRP A 313 -5.64 -13.06 -29.34
CA TRP A 313 -5.90 -13.31 -30.75
C TRP A 313 -4.62 -13.34 -31.60
N SER A 314 -3.69 -12.41 -31.36
CA SER A 314 -2.42 -12.36 -32.08
C SER A 314 -1.56 -13.60 -31.83
N VAL A 315 -1.49 -14.06 -30.58
CA VAL A 315 -0.75 -15.27 -30.19
C VAL A 315 -1.41 -16.49 -30.81
N LYS A 316 -2.75 -16.61 -30.71
CA LYS A 316 -3.50 -17.68 -31.37
C LYS A 316 -3.19 -17.77 -32.86
N LYS A 317 -3.18 -16.63 -33.56
CA LYS A 317 -2.87 -16.59 -35.00
C LYS A 317 -1.41 -16.96 -35.31
N ALA A 318 -0.47 -16.55 -34.47
CA ALA A 318 0.93 -16.92 -34.60
C ALA A 318 1.11 -18.45 -34.46
N VAL A 319 0.48 -19.04 -33.44
CA VAL A 319 0.52 -20.50 -33.20
C VAL A 319 -0.17 -21.27 -34.33
N GLU A 320 -1.31 -20.80 -34.84
CA GLU A 320 -2.00 -21.42 -35.99
C GLU A 320 -1.08 -21.46 -37.23
N HIS A 321 -0.29 -20.41 -37.47
CA HIS A 321 0.64 -20.35 -38.59
C HIS A 321 1.92 -21.17 -38.37
N ALA A 322 2.37 -21.28 -37.12
CA ALA A 322 3.56 -22.03 -36.73
C ALA A 322 3.36 -23.55 -36.64
N ARG A 323 2.17 -24.06 -36.98
CA ARG A 323 1.84 -25.50 -36.91
C ARG A 323 2.79 -26.37 -37.75
N ASP A 324 3.33 -25.83 -38.83
CA ASP A 324 4.26 -26.53 -39.74
C ASP A 324 5.72 -26.05 -39.62
N ASP A 325 5.94 -24.85 -39.10
CA ASP A 325 7.28 -24.26 -38.92
C ASP A 325 7.31 -23.40 -37.66
N ILE A 326 7.83 -23.98 -36.58
CA ILE A 326 7.96 -23.31 -35.29
C ILE A 326 9.13 -22.33 -35.24
N SER A 327 10.02 -22.25 -36.24
CA SER A 327 11.24 -21.44 -36.18
C SER A 327 10.98 -19.94 -35.99
N LYS A 328 9.79 -19.47 -36.37
CA LYS A 328 9.36 -18.06 -36.29
C LYS A 328 8.56 -17.72 -35.04
N LEU A 329 8.20 -18.72 -34.23
CA LEU A 329 7.40 -18.55 -33.03
C LEU A 329 8.27 -18.09 -31.86
N LYS A 330 7.91 -16.98 -31.21
CA LYS A 330 8.64 -16.50 -30.02
C LYS A 330 8.34 -17.38 -28.80
N GLU A 331 9.19 -17.25 -27.77
CA GLU A 331 9.07 -18.03 -26.53
C GLU A 331 7.75 -17.74 -25.77
N ASP A 332 7.26 -16.50 -25.87
CA ASP A 332 6.01 -16.01 -25.28
C ASP A 332 4.77 -16.22 -26.16
N GLU A 333 4.88 -16.96 -27.26
CA GLU A 333 3.79 -17.20 -28.20
C GLU A 333 3.41 -18.68 -28.19
N ASN A 334 2.48 -19.06 -27.30
CA ASN A 334 2.01 -20.44 -27.17
C ASN A 334 0.50 -20.50 -26.86
N VAL A 335 -0.11 -21.69 -27.00
CA VAL A 335 -1.56 -21.87 -26.80
C VAL A 335 -1.98 -21.50 -25.37
N LEU A 336 -1.20 -21.93 -24.37
CA LEU A 336 -1.47 -21.65 -22.97
C LEU A 336 -1.50 -20.15 -22.68
N GLU A 337 -0.54 -19.38 -23.19
CA GLU A 337 -0.47 -17.93 -23.04
C GLU A 337 -1.68 -17.23 -23.66
N SER A 338 -2.13 -17.68 -24.84
CA SER A 338 -3.36 -17.18 -25.46
C SER A 338 -4.59 -17.46 -24.57
N ALA A 339 -4.69 -18.65 -24.01
CA ALA A 339 -5.77 -19.03 -23.10
C ALA A 339 -5.76 -18.20 -21.81
N LEU A 340 -4.59 -17.93 -21.23
CA LEU A 340 -4.44 -17.07 -20.05
C LEU A 340 -4.86 -15.63 -20.38
N CYS A 341 -4.41 -15.07 -21.50
CA CYS A 341 -4.83 -13.74 -21.94
C CYS A 341 -6.36 -13.65 -22.11
N TYR A 342 -7.02 -14.66 -22.70
CA TYR A 342 -8.49 -14.73 -22.76
C TYR A 342 -9.15 -14.85 -21.37
N GLN A 343 -8.53 -15.58 -20.43
CA GLN A 343 -9.00 -15.65 -19.04
C GLN A 343 -8.95 -14.28 -18.34
N HIS A 344 -7.85 -13.55 -18.49
CA HIS A 344 -7.70 -12.22 -17.93
C HIS A 344 -8.71 -11.24 -18.54
N ALA A 345 -8.84 -11.23 -19.88
CA ALA A 345 -9.84 -10.43 -20.57
C ALA A 345 -11.27 -10.76 -20.09
N ALA A 346 -11.62 -12.05 -19.96
CA ALA A 346 -12.92 -12.47 -19.43
C ALA A 346 -13.18 -11.98 -18.00
N THR A 347 -12.15 -11.98 -17.16
CA THR A 347 -12.22 -11.49 -15.78
C THR A 347 -12.53 -10.00 -15.76
N LEU A 348 -11.80 -9.21 -16.55
CA LEU A 348 -12.02 -7.76 -16.68
C LEU A 348 -13.38 -7.42 -17.29
N TYR A 349 -13.83 -8.12 -18.34
CA TYR A 349 -15.19 -7.97 -18.87
C TYR A 349 -16.27 -8.36 -17.86
N GLY A 350 -15.96 -9.28 -16.95
CA GLY A 350 -16.80 -9.59 -15.79
C GLY A 350 -16.98 -8.40 -14.85
N LEU A 351 -15.89 -7.68 -14.54
CA LEU A 351 -15.94 -6.46 -13.72
C LEU A 351 -16.71 -5.33 -14.40
N LEU A 352 -16.60 -5.23 -15.72
CA LEU A 352 -17.34 -4.25 -16.54
C LEU A 352 -18.82 -4.62 -16.74
N ASN A 353 -19.25 -5.78 -16.25
CA ASN A 353 -20.59 -6.35 -16.49
C ASN A 353 -20.94 -6.54 -17.98
N GLU A 354 -19.93 -6.70 -18.84
CA GLU A 354 -20.06 -6.93 -20.28
C GLU A 354 -20.24 -8.44 -20.55
N ARG A 355 -21.44 -8.96 -20.25
CA ARG A 355 -21.74 -10.40 -20.26
C ARG A 355 -21.41 -11.09 -21.59
N GLN A 356 -21.74 -10.46 -22.72
CA GLN A 356 -21.51 -11.03 -24.04
C GLN A 356 -20.00 -11.21 -24.29
N LYS A 357 -19.22 -10.14 -24.10
CA LYS A 357 -17.76 -10.17 -24.28
C LYS A 357 -17.07 -11.15 -23.34
N ARG A 358 -17.53 -11.22 -22.09
CA ARG A 358 -17.06 -12.23 -21.14
C ARG A 358 -17.31 -13.65 -21.64
N GLN A 359 -18.51 -13.94 -22.15
CA GLN A 359 -18.84 -15.27 -22.68
C GLN A 359 -18.01 -15.63 -23.92
N GLU A 360 -17.81 -14.67 -24.83
CA GLU A 360 -16.93 -14.83 -25.99
C GLU A 360 -15.50 -15.20 -25.56
N CYS A 361 -14.93 -14.48 -24.59
CA CYS A 361 -13.59 -14.78 -24.08
C CYS A 361 -13.51 -16.13 -23.36
N ILE A 362 -14.53 -16.52 -22.57
CA ILE A 362 -14.59 -17.83 -21.92
C ILE A 362 -14.64 -18.95 -22.96
N TYR A 363 -15.43 -18.77 -24.02
CA TYR A 363 -15.56 -19.74 -25.10
C TYR A 363 -14.25 -19.90 -25.86
N GLU A 364 -13.58 -18.79 -26.21
CA GLU A 364 -12.27 -18.85 -26.87
C GLU A 364 -11.18 -19.45 -25.97
N LYS A 365 -11.19 -19.13 -24.66
CA LYS A 365 -10.33 -19.81 -23.68
C LYS A 365 -10.54 -21.32 -23.71
N SER A 366 -11.80 -21.78 -23.67
CA SER A 366 -12.12 -23.21 -23.68
C SER A 366 -11.53 -23.90 -24.92
N LYS A 367 -11.70 -23.31 -26.10
CA LYS A 367 -11.09 -23.84 -27.33
C LYS A 367 -9.57 -23.92 -27.26
N MET A 368 -8.93 -22.90 -26.69
CA MET A 368 -7.48 -22.91 -26.55
C MET A 368 -7.04 -23.99 -25.56
N MET A 369 -7.78 -24.22 -24.48
CA MET A 369 -7.50 -25.32 -23.54
C MET A 369 -7.74 -26.70 -24.17
N ASP A 370 -8.81 -26.88 -24.96
CA ASP A 370 -9.04 -28.11 -25.70
C ASP A 370 -7.89 -28.38 -26.70
N TRP A 371 -7.40 -27.33 -27.37
CA TRP A 371 -6.27 -27.42 -28.30
C TRP A 371 -4.94 -27.70 -27.56
N HIS A 372 -4.73 -27.09 -26.40
CA HIS A 372 -3.60 -27.38 -25.53
C HIS A 372 -3.59 -28.87 -25.15
N ASP A 373 -4.71 -29.40 -24.69
CA ASP A 373 -4.82 -30.79 -24.25
C ASP A 373 -4.63 -31.76 -25.42
N GLU A 374 -5.14 -31.43 -26.61
CA GLU A 374 -4.88 -32.18 -27.85
C GLU A 374 -3.38 -32.21 -28.18
N LEU A 375 -2.69 -31.06 -28.14
CA LEU A 375 -1.26 -30.97 -28.42
C LEU A 375 -0.42 -31.75 -27.41
N VAL A 376 -0.73 -31.65 -26.11
CA VAL A 376 -0.03 -32.36 -25.03
C VAL A 376 -0.27 -33.87 -25.13
N SER A 377 -1.50 -34.30 -25.38
CA SER A 377 -1.83 -35.72 -25.58
C SER A 377 -1.09 -36.28 -26.79
N ASP A 378 -1.15 -35.60 -27.92
CA ASP A 378 -0.46 -35.98 -29.14
C ASP A 378 1.07 -36.06 -28.97
N ALA A 379 1.65 -35.09 -28.26
CA ALA A 379 3.09 -35.06 -27.98
C ALA A 379 3.49 -36.26 -27.10
N THR A 380 2.67 -36.58 -26.10
CA THR A 380 2.89 -37.70 -25.19
C THR A 380 2.78 -39.03 -25.94
N ASP A 381 1.80 -39.19 -26.82
CA ASP A 381 1.67 -40.38 -27.68
C ASP A 381 2.88 -40.56 -28.60
N LEU A 382 3.42 -39.48 -29.18
CA LEU A 382 4.62 -39.53 -30.00
C LEU A 382 5.85 -39.95 -29.18
N ARG A 383 5.99 -39.43 -27.96
CA ARG A 383 7.05 -39.82 -27.01
C ARG A 383 6.98 -41.31 -26.69
N ILE A 384 5.80 -41.80 -26.32
CA ILE A 384 5.56 -43.24 -26.02
C ILE A 384 5.89 -44.12 -27.24
N ARG A 385 5.50 -43.69 -28.46
CA ARG A 385 5.85 -44.42 -29.69
C ARG A 385 7.35 -44.44 -29.95
N ALA A 386 8.05 -43.32 -29.70
CA ALA A 386 9.51 -43.26 -29.83
C ALA A 386 10.19 -44.24 -28.86
N GLU A 387 9.78 -44.23 -27.59
CA GLU A 387 10.27 -45.15 -26.56
C GLU A 387 10.00 -46.62 -26.93
N GLY A 388 8.80 -46.92 -27.45
CA GLY A 388 8.44 -48.25 -27.95
C GLY A 388 9.36 -48.71 -29.08
N ILE A 389 9.62 -47.86 -30.08
CA ILE A 389 10.53 -48.18 -31.20
C ILE A 389 11.97 -48.42 -30.70
N ILE A 390 12.43 -47.63 -29.73
CA ILE A 390 13.77 -47.79 -29.16
C ILE A 390 13.88 -49.10 -28.40
N SER A 391 12.89 -49.45 -27.58
CA SER A 391 12.86 -50.71 -26.84
C SER A 391 12.85 -51.90 -27.79
N ASP A 392 11.98 -51.87 -28.80
CA ASP A 392 11.88 -52.90 -29.82
C ASP A 392 13.18 -53.10 -30.60
N SER A 393 13.87 -52.02 -30.97
CA SER A 393 15.15 -52.09 -31.68
C SER A 393 16.27 -52.59 -30.76
N ARG A 394 16.26 -52.22 -29.47
CA ARG A 394 17.19 -52.75 -28.47
C ARG A 394 17.06 -54.26 -28.27
N GLU A 395 15.85 -54.81 -28.37
CA GLU A 395 15.61 -56.26 -28.24
C GLU A 395 15.90 -57.05 -29.52
N ARG A 396 15.56 -56.50 -30.69
CA ARG A 396 15.64 -57.22 -31.98
C ARG A 396 16.95 -57.02 -32.73
N ASP A 397 17.47 -55.79 -32.74
CA ASP A 397 18.60 -55.42 -33.60
C ASP A 397 19.93 -55.43 -32.85
N LEU A 398 19.91 -55.22 -31.53
CA LEU A 398 21.10 -55.03 -30.71
C LEU A 398 21.38 -56.23 -29.78
N VAL A 399 22.66 -56.44 -29.49
CA VAL A 399 23.12 -57.43 -28.51
C VAL A 399 23.62 -56.70 -27.27
N ARG A 400 23.10 -57.06 -26.10
CA ARG A 400 23.57 -56.53 -24.83
C ARG A 400 24.84 -57.27 -24.40
N LEU A 401 25.97 -56.56 -24.33
CA LEU A 401 27.24 -57.04 -23.80
C LEU A 401 27.63 -56.19 -22.58
N TRP A 402 27.69 -56.84 -21.42
CA TRP A 402 27.79 -56.18 -20.10
C TRP A 402 26.70 -55.13 -19.90
N ASN A 403 27.07 -53.84 -19.97
CA ASN A 403 26.18 -52.71 -19.74
C ASN A 403 26.02 -51.81 -20.97
N ARG A 404 26.32 -52.33 -22.18
CA ARG A 404 26.20 -51.59 -23.43
C ARG A 404 25.43 -52.41 -24.47
N TYR A 405 24.65 -51.72 -25.29
CA TYR A 405 24.02 -52.28 -26.48
C TYR A 405 25.00 -52.14 -27.65
N LEU A 406 25.25 -53.25 -28.35
CA LEU A 406 26.16 -53.30 -29.50
C LEU A 406 25.41 -53.85 -30.71
N LEU A 407 25.55 -53.17 -31.84
CA LEU A 407 25.15 -53.70 -33.12
C LEU A 407 26.31 -54.57 -33.62
N LEU A 408 26.12 -55.90 -33.65
CA LEU A 408 27.14 -56.85 -34.09
C LEU A 408 26.81 -57.54 -35.42
N ASN A 409 25.52 -57.60 -35.77
CA ASN A 409 25.05 -58.20 -37.02
C ASN A 409 24.93 -57.12 -38.11
N PRO A 410 25.74 -57.17 -39.18
CA PRO A 410 25.69 -56.18 -40.26
C PRO A 410 24.33 -56.12 -40.97
N TYR A 411 23.59 -57.24 -41.03
CA TYR A 411 22.27 -57.29 -41.67
C TYR A 411 21.19 -56.49 -40.92
N ASN A 412 21.41 -56.18 -39.63
CA ASN A 412 20.48 -55.41 -38.80
C ASN A 412 20.79 -53.90 -38.80
N TYR A 413 21.81 -53.45 -39.55
CA TYR A 413 22.21 -52.04 -39.55
C TYR A 413 21.11 -51.13 -40.10
N ASP A 414 20.50 -51.53 -41.22
CA ASP A 414 19.46 -50.73 -41.87
C ASP A 414 18.20 -50.64 -41.00
N THR A 415 17.82 -51.74 -40.33
CA THR A 415 16.66 -51.79 -39.43
C THR A 415 16.89 -50.95 -38.17
N PHE A 416 18.06 -51.05 -37.55
CA PHE A 416 18.45 -50.23 -36.40
C PHE A 416 18.47 -48.73 -36.76
N SER A 417 19.17 -48.37 -37.85
CA SER A 417 19.33 -46.98 -38.25
C SER A 417 17.98 -46.33 -38.56
N ALA A 418 17.11 -47.03 -39.29
CA ALA A 418 15.76 -46.55 -39.59
C ALA A 418 14.90 -46.42 -38.33
N SER A 419 15.01 -47.33 -37.37
CA SER A 419 14.25 -47.30 -36.11
C SER A 419 14.66 -46.11 -35.24
N TYR A 420 15.96 -45.91 -35.00
CA TYR A 420 16.44 -44.78 -34.21
C TYR A 420 16.18 -43.42 -34.89
N GLU A 421 16.26 -43.35 -36.23
CA GLU A 421 15.91 -42.13 -36.97
C GLU A 421 14.41 -41.84 -36.94
N THR A 422 13.57 -42.87 -36.89
CA THR A 422 12.12 -42.70 -36.73
C THR A 422 11.79 -42.25 -35.30
N ALA A 423 12.42 -42.83 -34.29
CA ALA A 423 12.27 -42.41 -32.89
C ALA A 423 12.73 -40.96 -32.67
N ALA A 424 13.89 -40.56 -33.24
CA ALA A 424 14.37 -39.18 -33.18
C ALA A 424 13.35 -38.19 -33.79
N ARG A 425 12.79 -38.52 -34.97
CA ARG A 425 11.73 -37.71 -35.59
C ARG A 425 10.45 -37.62 -34.74
N TYR A 426 10.12 -38.65 -33.97
CA TYR A 426 9.00 -38.60 -33.05
C TYR A 426 9.28 -37.73 -31.83
N PHE A 427 10.47 -37.78 -31.24
CA PHE A 427 10.86 -36.87 -30.17
C PHE A 427 10.94 -35.41 -30.63
N GLU A 428 11.47 -35.15 -31.83
CA GLU A 428 11.50 -33.81 -32.43
C GLU A 428 10.07 -33.25 -32.55
N ARG A 429 9.16 -34.00 -33.19
CA ARG A 429 7.74 -33.61 -33.31
C ARG A 429 7.03 -33.48 -31.97
N ALA A 430 7.34 -34.33 -31.00
CA ALA A 430 6.77 -34.23 -29.65
C ALA A 430 7.24 -32.94 -28.97
N SER A 431 8.52 -32.59 -29.09
CA SER A 431 9.07 -31.36 -28.53
C SER A 431 8.43 -30.12 -29.17
N ASP A 432 8.23 -30.13 -30.50
CA ASP A 432 7.56 -29.04 -31.21
C ASP A 432 6.13 -28.84 -30.71
N LYS A 433 5.39 -29.94 -30.48
CA LYS A 433 4.03 -29.90 -29.94
C LYS A 433 3.98 -29.41 -28.49
N TYR A 434 4.87 -29.85 -27.61
CA TYR A 434 4.95 -29.32 -26.24
C TYR A 434 5.28 -27.82 -26.22
N ARG A 435 6.18 -27.38 -27.11
CA ARG A 435 6.49 -25.96 -27.26
C ARG A 435 5.30 -25.14 -27.74
N LEU A 436 4.56 -25.63 -28.74
CA LEU A 436 3.33 -24.98 -29.22
C LEU A 436 2.26 -24.91 -28.12
N ALA A 437 2.11 -25.97 -27.33
CA ALA A 437 1.20 -26.00 -26.19
C ALA A 437 1.57 -24.94 -25.13
N GLY A 438 2.87 -24.72 -24.90
CA GLY A 438 3.38 -23.84 -23.84
C GLY A 438 4.00 -24.60 -22.66
N GLU A 439 4.15 -25.92 -22.78
CA GLU A 439 4.70 -26.79 -21.75
C GLU A 439 6.23 -26.77 -21.74
N SER A 440 6.79 -25.68 -21.23
CA SER A 440 8.25 -25.42 -21.24
C SER A 440 9.08 -26.48 -20.50
N PHE A 441 8.52 -27.17 -19.51
CA PHE A 441 9.19 -28.24 -18.78
C PHE A 441 9.27 -29.51 -19.64
N LEU A 442 8.13 -29.98 -20.14
CA LEU A 442 8.06 -31.19 -20.99
C LEU A 442 8.82 -31.01 -22.30
N TYR A 443 8.79 -29.81 -22.87
CA TYR A 443 9.60 -29.44 -24.02
C TYR A 443 11.10 -29.66 -23.77
N ARG A 444 11.63 -29.11 -22.66
CA ARG A 444 13.05 -29.22 -22.31
C ARG A 444 13.46 -30.67 -22.01
N ASP A 445 12.61 -31.41 -21.32
CA ASP A 445 12.81 -32.83 -21.03
C ASP A 445 12.92 -33.64 -22.32
N THR A 446 11.96 -33.48 -23.23
CA THR A 446 11.92 -34.18 -24.52
C THR A 446 13.12 -33.85 -25.41
N ILE A 447 13.59 -32.58 -25.41
CA ILE A 447 14.82 -32.21 -26.12
C ILE A 447 16.06 -32.87 -25.52
N SER A 448 16.10 -33.02 -24.19
CA SER A 448 17.20 -33.73 -23.54
C SER A 448 17.24 -35.19 -24.00
N GLU A 449 16.09 -35.87 -23.99
CA GLU A 449 15.95 -37.25 -24.46
C GLU A 449 16.33 -37.41 -25.93
N LEU A 450 15.95 -36.47 -26.80
CA LEU A 450 16.35 -36.47 -28.21
C LEU A 450 17.88 -36.42 -28.36
N LYS A 451 18.55 -35.55 -27.61
CA LYS A 451 20.02 -35.44 -27.64
C LYS A 451 20.71 -36.68 -27.10
N GLU A 452 20.17 -37.28 -26.05
CA GLU A 452 20.66 -38.56 -25.51
C GLU A 452 20.51 -39.69 -26.54
N LEU A 453 19.37 -39.75 -27.23
CA LEU A 453 19.14 -40.73 -28.29
C LEU A 453 20.11 -40.56 -29.46
N GLU A 454 20.34 -39.33 -29.92
CA GLU A 454 21.29 -39.05 -31.00
C GLU A 454 22.73 -39.41 -30.61
N ALA A 455 23.12 -39.13 -29.36
CA ALA A 455 24.41 -39.52 -28.81
C ALA A 455 24.54 -41.05 -28.70
N GLU A 456 23.49 -41.75 -28.24
CA GLU A 456 23.45 -43.20 -28.18
C GLU A 456 23.57 -43.81 -29.58
N ARG A 457 22.79 -43.33 -30.56
CA ARG A 457 22.86 -43.76 -31.96
C ARG A 457 24.27 -43.59 -32.52
N SER A 458 24.87 -42.42 -32.33
CA SER A 458 26.24 -42.12 -32.79
C SER A 458 27.28 -43.05 -32.16
N SER A 459 27.17 -43.31 -30.85
CA SER A 459 28.05 -44.24 -30.14
C SER A 459 27.91 -45.67 -30.66
N ILE A 460 26.70 -46.15 -30.88
CA ILE A 460 26.45 -47.51 -31.39
C ILE A 460 26.99 -47.66 -32.81
N ILE A 461 26.76 -46.67 -33.68
CA ILE A 461 27.27 -46.68 -35.06
C ILE A 461 28.81 -46.66 -35.08
N SER A 462 29.44 -45.84 -34.24
CA SER A 462 30.91 -45.80 -34.13
C SER A 462 31.49 -47.16 -33.72
N LEU A 463 30.89 -47.80 -32.71
CA LEU A 463 31.30 -49.13 -32.25
C LEU A 463 31.05 -50.21 -33.31
N PHE A 464 29.95 -50.11 -34.07
CA PHE A 464 29.68 -51.00 -35.19
C PHE A 464 30.79 -50.94 -36.23
N PHE A 465 31.21 -49.73 -36.66
CA PHE A 465 32.33 -49.60 -37.61
C PHE A 465 33.64 -50.18 -37.07
N ILE A 466 33.95 -49.99 -35.78
CA ILE A 466 35.11 -50.61 -35.14
C ILE A 466 35.00 -52.14 -35.19
N SER A 467 33.82 -52.69 -34.92
CA SER A 467 33.58 -54.14 -34.99
C SER A 467 33.74 -54.69 -36.40
N CYS A 468 33.26 -53.97 -37.43
CA CYS A 468 33.43 -54.34 -38.84
C CYS A 468 34.91 -54.36 -39.26
N ILE A 469 35.71 -53.39 -38.81
CA ILE A 469 37.16 -53.38 -39.05
C ILE A 469 37.80 -54.61 -38.39
N LEU A 470 37.41 -54.94 -37.15
CA LEU A 470 37.94 -56.10 -36.44
C LEU A 470 37.54 -57.42 -37.13
N TYR A 471 36.30 -57.55 -37.60
CA TYR A 471 35.86 -58.68 -38.42
C TYR A 471 36.66 -58.80 -39.72
N ALA A 472 36.93 -57.69 -40.41
CA ALA A 472 37.76 -57.69 -41.61
C ALA A 472 39.20 -58.13 -41.31
N ILE A 473 39.79 -57.68 -40.19
CA ILE A 473 41.13 -58.12 -39.75
C ILE A 473 41.15 -59.62 -39.47
N ILE A 474 40.16 -60.14 -38.73
CA ILE A 474 40.05 -61.57 -38.43
C ILE A 474 39.85 -62.39 -39.70
N PHE A 475 39.01 -61.91 -40.62
CA PHE A 475 38.77 -62.56 -41.91
C PHE A 475 40.04 -62.59 -42.77
N LEU A 476 40.76 -61.46 -42.89
CA LEU A 476 42.04 -61.39 -43.60
C LEU A 476 43.09 -62.30 -42.95
N TYR A 477 43.14 -62.37 -41.62
CA TYR A 477 44.01 -63.29 -40.89
C TYR A 477 43.66 -64.76 -41.18
N ALA A 478 42.38 -65.12 -41.16
CA ALA A 478 41.92 -66.46 -41.49
C ALA A 478 42.26 -66.84 -42.95
N LEU A 479 42.03 -65.92 -43.90
CA LEU A 479 42.34 -66.10 -45.31
C LEU A 479 43.85 -66.25 -45.51
N ASN A 480 44.66 -65.41 -44.88
CA ASN A 480 46.12 -65.53 -44.89
C ASN A 480 46.59 -66.85 -44.28
N ARG A 481 45.99 -67.29 -43.17
CA ARG A 481 46.30 -68.59 -42.54
C ARG A 481 45.94 -69.76 -43.46
N ILE A 482 44.79 -69.71 -44.14
CA ILE A 482 44.40 -70.72 -45.12
C ILE A 482 45.41 -70.73 -46.27
N VAL A 483 45.72 -69.58 -46.87
CA VAL A 483 46.69 -69.49 -47.99
C VAL A 483 48.07 -69.98 -47.58
N CYS A 484 48.61 -69.53 -46.44
CA CYS A 484 49.91 -69.99 -45.93
C CYS A 484 49.92 -71.48 -45.58
N GLY A 485 48.84 -71.99 -44.96
CA GLY A 485 48.70 -73.41 -44.66
C GLY A 485 48.59 -74.27 -45.92
N THR A 486 47.89 -73.78 -46.94
CA THR A 486 47.76 -74.46 -48.25
C THR A 486 49.10 -74.44 -48.98
N MET A 487 49.85 -73.33 -48.93
CA MET A 487 51.21 -73.24 -49.47
C MET A 487 52.20 -74.15 -48.73
N ALA A 488 52.12 -74.25 -47.40
CA ALA A 488 52.93 -75.18 -46.62
C ALA A 488 52.62 -76.64 -46.99
N TYR A 489 51.34 -76.98 -47.13
CA TYR A 489 50.91 -78.30 -47.61
C TYR A 489 51.44 -78.59 -49.02
N LEU A 490 51.33 -77.64 -49.96
CA LEU A 490 51.85 -77.79 -51.32
C LEU A 490 53.37 -77.96 -51.36
N LYS A 491 54.08 -77.20 -50.52
CA LYS A 491 55.54 -77.31 -50.37
C LYS A 491 55.94 -78.68 -49.80
N ASP A 492 55.25 -79.16 -48.78
CA ASP A 492 55.47 -80.50 -48.22
C ASP A 492 55.19 -81.59 -49.26
N THR A 493 54.14 -81.47 -50.09
CA THR A 493 53.88 -82.44 -51.18
C THR A 493 54.96 -82.40 -52.26
N TYR A 494 55.48 -81.22 -52.59
CA TYR A 494 56.54 -81.06 -53.58
C TYR A 494 57.91 -81.58 -53.07
N GLU A 495 58.20 -81.36 -51.78
CA GLU A 495 59.37 -81.95 -51.12
C GLU A 495 59.25 -83.47 -50.98
N ARG A 496 58.02 -84.01 -50.85
CA ARG A 496 57.77 -85.46 -50.88
C ARG A 496 57.97 -86.06 -52.27
N GLU A 497 57.52 -85.38 -53.32
CA GLU A 497 57.75 -85.79 -54.71
C GLU A 497 59.23 -85.68 -55.13
N ILE A 498 59.97 -84.68 -54.64
CA ILE A 498 61.42 -84.57 -54.88
C ILE A 498 62.22 -85.54 -54.01
N GLY A 499 61.77 -85.82 -52.78
CA GLY A 499 62.39 -86.78 -51.87
C GLY A 499 62.31 -88.22 -52.38
N ASP A 500 61.24 -88.59 -53.08
CA ASP A 500 61.09 -89.91 -53.72
C ASP A 500 61.91 -90.07 -55.02
N ILE A 501 62.54 -89.00 -55.53
CA ILE A 501 63.42 -89.06 -56.72
C ILE A 501 64.90 -89.27 -56.32
N MET A 502 65.25 -89.21 -55.03
CA MET A 502 66.64 -89.34 -54.52
C MET A 502 66.81 -90.49 -53.51
N VAL A 503 66.16 -91.64 -53.75
CA VAL A 503 66.50 -92.94 -53.13
C VAL A 503 66.68 -94.00 -54.21
#